data_AF-A0A542LWS6-F1
#
_entry.id   AF-A0A542LWS6-F1
#
_cell.length_a   1.000
_cell.length_b   1.000
_cell.length_c   1.000
_cell.angle_alpha   90.00
_cell.angle_beta   90.00
_cell.angle_gamma   90.00
#
_symmetry.space_group_name_H-M   'P 1'
#
loop_
_entity.id
_entity.type
_entity.pdbx_description
1 polymer ?
#
loop_
_entity_poly.entity_id
_entity_poly.type
_entity_poly.pdbx_seq_one_letter_code
_entity_poly.pdbx_strand_id
1 'polypeptide(L)'
;MSNNNPDQAFWERVNAIINAANAQCDAADPNHVTASTMYAAARFNAFIVANGTGSAENMKPEKERALDYFTEQFRQMMAENLDDFIANFDKYLEPIPQQS
;
A
#
# COMPACT_ATOMS: atom_id res chain seq x y z
N MET A 1 -21.92 -8.94 15.13
CA MET A 1 -21.25 -8.87 13.81
C MET A 1 -20.44 -7.58 13.83
N SER A 2 -19.14 -7.65 14.09
CA SER A 2 -18.29 -6.46 14.05
C SER A 2 -18.10 -6.10 12.57
N ASN A 3 -18.50 -4.90 12.17
CA ASN A 3 -18.20 -4.41 10.82
C ASN A 3 -16.67 -4.33 10.69
N ASN A 4 -16.08 -5.23 9.90
CA ASN A 4 -14.65 -5.24 9.57
C ASN A 4 -14.27 -4.13 8.56
N ASN A 5 -14.94 -2.98 8.61
CA ASN A 5 -14.55 -1.85 7.78
C ASN A 5 -13.38 -1.11 8.44
N PRO A 6 -12.37 -0.69 7.66
CA PRO A 6 -11.28 0.10 8.20
C PRO A 6 -11.82 1.37 8.87
N ASP A 7 -11.32 1.67 10.07
CA ASP A 7 -11.71 2.87 10.80
C ASP A 7 -11.09 4.14 10.20
N GLN A 8 -11.52 5.30 10.69
CA GLN A 8 -10.98 6.59 10.24
C GLN A 8 -9.45 6.66 10.41
N ALA A 9 -8.94 6.12 11.52
CA ALA A 9 -7.51 6.15 11.83
C ALA A 9 -6.69 5.34 10.81
N PHE A 10 -7.23 4.25 10.27
CA PHE A 10 -6.62 3.51 9.17
C PHE A 10 -6.46 4.40 7.94
N TRP A 11 -7.52 5.08 7.51
CA TRP A 11 -7.48 5.94 6.32
C TRP A 11 -6.58 7.15 6.49
N GLU A 12 -6.51 7.72 7.70
CA GLU A 12 -5.55 8.78 8.03
C GLU A 12 -4.10 8.32 7.80
N ARG A 13 -3.75 7.09 8.20
CA ARG A 13 -2.42 6.52 7.95
C ARG A 13 -2.17 6.25 6.47
N VAL A 14 -3.15 5.72 5.74
CA VAL A 14 -3.05 5.49 4.29
C VAL A 14 -2.80 6.82 3.57
N ASN A 15 -3.59 7.86 3.87
CA ASN A 15 -3.44 9.17 3.27
C ASN A 15 -2.09 9.82 3.57
N ALA A 16 -1.57 9.66 4.80
CA ALA A 16 -0.24 10.16 5.13
C ALA A 16 0.86 9.55 4.26
N ILE A 17 0.77 8.25 3.95
CA ILE A 17 1.72 7.56 3.06
C ILE A 17 1.56 8.03 1.62
N ILE A 18 0.32 8.14 1.12
CA ILE A 18 0.04 8.64 -0.24
C ILE A 18 0.56 10.06 -0.42
N ASN A 19 0.32 10.96 0.55
CA ASN A 19 0.81 12.32 0.50
C ASN A 19 2.35 12.39 0.44
N ALA A 20 3.03 11.52 1.20
CA ALA A 20 4.49 11.44 1.16
C ALA A 20 5.02 10.90 -0.18
N ALA A 21 4.31 9.97 -0.82
CA ALA A 21 4.64 9.50 -2.17
C ALA A 21 4.40 10.60 -3.22
N ASN A 22 3.24 11.27 -3.18
CA ASN A 22 2.90 12.36 -4.08
C ASN A 22 3.92 13.50 -4.04
N ALA A 23 4.37 13.90 -2.85
CA ALA A 23 5.40 14.93 -2.70
C ALA A 23 6.76 14.53 -3.33
N GLN A 24 7.07 13.23 -3.41
CA GLN A 24 8.30 12.76 -4.06
C GLN A 24 8.20 12.79 -5.60
N CYS A 25 6.98 12.75 -6.15
CA CYS A 25 6.75 12.89 -7.59
C CYS A 25 7.14 14.28 -8.13
N ASP A 26 7.27 15.29 -7.26
CA ASP A 26 7.77 16.62 -7.66
C ASP A 26 9.23 16.58 -8.13
N ALA A 27 10.02 15.60 -7.67
CA ALA A 27 11.45 15.50 -7.92
C ALA A 27 11.89 14.18 -8.59
N ALA A 28 11.00 13.20 -8.74
CA ALA A 28 11.31 11.89 -9.28
C ALA A 28 10.19 11.37 -10.19
N ASP A 29 10.55 10.53 -11.16
CA ASP A 29 9.59 9.82 -12.01
C ASP A 29 8.61 8.99 -11.15
N PRO A 30 7.30 9.05 -11.42
CA PRO A 30 6.29 8.29 -10.65
C PRO A 30 6.55 6.78 -10.57
N ASN A 31 7.22 6.18 -11.55
CA ASN A 31 7.59 4.76 -11.50
C ASN A 31 8.68 4.51 -10.44
N HIS A 32 9.63 5.43 -10.27
CA HIS A 32 10.63 5.35 -9.21
C HIS A 32 10.01 5.54 -7.82
N VAL A 33 9.06 6.47 -7.71
CA VAL A 33 8.29 6.68 -6.47
C VAL A 33 7.45 5.44 -6.14
N THR A 34 6.84 4.81 -7.13
CA THR A 34 6.09 3.56 -6.97
C THR A 34 6.99 2.43 -6.47
N ALA A 35 8.15 2.23 -7.11
CA ALA A 35 9.11 1.19 -6.72
C ALA A 35 9.63 1.39 -5.29
N SER A 36 9.98 2.63 -4.93
CA SER A 36 10.45 2.95 -3.58
C SER A 36 9.35 2.82 -2.52
N THR A 37 8.10 3.18 -2.83
CA THR A 37 6.94 2.99 -1.95
C THR A 37 6.70 1.50 -1.66
N MET A 38 6.72 0.66 -2.71
CA MET A 38 6.58 -0.79 -2.55
C MET A 38 7.71 -1.38 -1.70
N TYR A 39 8.95 -0.95 -1.92
CA TYR A 39 10.09 -1.40 -1.13
C TYR A 39 10.02 -0.94 0.33
N ALA A 40 9.56 0.29 0.58
CA ALA A 40 9.35 0.80 1.93
C ALA A 40 8.29 -0.02 2.70
N ALA A 41 7.17 -0.34 2.06
CA ALA A 41 6.14 -1.22 2.63
C ALA A 41 6.70 -2.61 2.96
N ALA A 42 7.47 -3.22 2.04
CA ALA A 42 8.11 -4.51 2.27
C ALA A 42 9.08 -4.48 3.48
N ARG A 43 9.91 -3.43 3.59
CA ARG A 43 10.82 -3.27 4.74
C ARG A 43 10.08 -3.10 6.05
N PHE A 44 9.00 -2.32 6.06
CA PHE A 44 8.18 -2.13 7.25
C PHE A 44 7.51 -3.45 7.68
N ASN A 45 6.92 -4.20 6.74
CA ASN A 45 6.31 -5.49 7.02
C ASN A 45 7.33 -6.50 7.56
N ALA A 46 8.54 -6.55 6.98
CA ALA A 46 9.63 -7.39 7.49
C ALA A 46 10.04 -7.00 8.92
N PHE A 47 10.07 -5.71 9.24
CA PHE A 47 10.33 -5.23 10.60
C PHE A 47 9.24 -5.67 11.59
N ILE A 48 7.96 -5.61 11.21
CA ILE A 48 6.86 -6.09 12.06
C ILE A 48 6.98 -7.60 12.35
N VAL A 49 7.33 -8.41 11.35
CA VAL A 49 7.58 -9.85 11.54
C VAL A 49 8.76 -10.10 12.46
N ALA A 50 9.87 -9.40 12.26
CA ALA A 50 11.05 -9.51 13.12
C ALA A 50 10.71 -9.14 14.57
N ASN A 51 9.97 -8.04 14.78
CA ASN A 51 9.55 -7.60 16.10
C ASN A 51 8.59 -8.59 16.78
N GLY A 52 7.69 -9.23 16.00
CA GLY A 52 6.77 -10.24 16.51
C GLY A 52 7.42 -11.58 16.85
N THR A 53 8.55 -11.92 16.23
CA THR A 53 9.26 -13.20 16.42
C THR A 53 10.38 -13.11 17.47
N GLY A 54 10.92 -11.91 17.71
CA GLY A 54 11.87 -11.61 18.80
C GLY A 54 13.29 -12.14 18.61
N SER A 55 13.52 -13.05 17.66
CA SER A 55 14.84 -13.57 17.32
C SER A 55 14.91 -14.04 15.87
N ALA A 56 16.11 -14.06 15.30
CA ALA A 56 16.33 -14.58 13.95
C ALA A 56 16.02 -16.09 13.83
N GLU A 57 16.23 -16.85 14.91
CA GLU A 57 15.92 -18.28 14.98
C GLU A 57 14.42 -18.53 14.83
N ASN A 58 13.59 -17.73 15.52
CA ASN A 58 12.14 -17.80 15.43
C ASN A 58 11.59 -17.20 14.13
N MET A 59 12.25 -16.18 13.58
CA MET A 59 11.84 -15.55 12.32
C MET A 59 12.04 -16.45 11.10
N LYS A 60 13.08 -17.30 11.12
CA LYS A 60 13.45 -18.16 10.00
C LYS A 60 12.30 -19.09 9.53
N PRO A 61 11.61 -19.85 10.41
CA PRO A 61 10.47 -20.65 9.99
C PRO A 61 9.24 -19.81 9.59
N GLU A 62 9.09 -18.59 10.12
CA GLU A 62 7.96 -17.70 9.81
C GLU A 62 8.10 -16.97 8.46
N LYS A 63 9.29 -16.97 7.85
CA LYS A 63 9.58 -16.20 6.63
C LYS A 63 8.62 -16.51 5.49
N GLU A 64 8.46 -17.79 5.13
CA GLU A 64 7.63 -18.17 3.99
C GLU A 64 6.15 -17.85 4.25
N ARG A 65 5.68 -18.10 5.48
CA ARG A 65 4.32 -17.71 5.89
C ARG A 65 4.09 -16.20 5.79
N ALA A 66 5.07 -15.39 6.18
CA ALA A 66 4.97 -13.94 6.06
C ALA A 66 4.95 -13.49 4.59
N LEU A 67 5.78 -14.09 3.73
CA LEU A 67 5.78 -13.82 2.29
C LEU A 67 4.42 -14.11 1.68
N ASP A 68 3.87 -15.30 1.93
CA ASP A 68 2.55 -15.69 1.42
C ASP A 68 1.46 -14.72 1.90
N TYR A 69 1.45 -14.40 3.19
CA TYR A 69 0.47 -13.48 3.75
C TYR A 69 0.54 -12.09 3.12
N PHE A 70 1.70 -11.43 3.13
CA PHE A 70 1.79 -10.04 2.66
C PHE A 70 1.61 -9.92 1.15
N THR A 71 2.09 -10.89 0.37
CA THR A 71 1.91 -10.86 -1.10
C THR A 71 0.47 -11.11 -1.50
N GLU A 72 -0.24 -12.00 -0.80
CA GLU A 72 -1.66 -12.24 -1.05
C GLU A 72 -2.51 -11.02 -0.65
N GLN A 73 -2.24 -10.42 0.51
CA GLN A 73 -2.93 -9.20 0.94
C GLN A 73 -2.69 -8.04 -0.05
N PHE A 74 -1.44 -7.84 -0.50
CA PHE A 74 -1.15 -6.82 -1.50
C PHE A 74 -1.85 -7.09 -2.84
N ARG A 75 -1.87 -8.35 -3.29
CA ARG A 75 -2.58 -8.75 -4.50
C ARG A 75 -4.06 -8.41 -4.44
N GLN A 76 -4.73 -8.73 -3.33
CA GLN A 76 -6.15 -8.44 -3.14
C GLN A 76 -6.43 -6.94 -3.18
N MET A 77 -5.70 -6.15 -2.39
CA MET A 77 -5.85 -4.69 -2.37
C MET A 77 -5.57 -4.07 -3.75
N MET A 78 -4.52 -4.52 -4.45
CA MET A 78 -4.20 -4.02 -5.78
C MET A 78 -5.30 -4.34 -6.79
N ALA A 79 -5.84 -5.57 -6.76
CA ALA A 79 -6.94 -5.98 -7.62
C ALA A 79 -8.19 -5.11 -7.37
N GLU A 80 -8.58 -4.91 -6.12
CA GLU A 80 -9.73 -4.06 -5.76
C GLU A 80 -9.57 -2.62 -6.25
N ASN A 81 -8.38 -2.03 -6.12
CA ASN A 81 -8.13 -0.68 -6.61
C ASN A 81 -8.17 -0.63 -8.15
N LEU A 82 -7.58 -1.61 -8.83
CA LEU A 82 -7.64 -1.68 -10.29
C LEU A 82 -9.07 -1.87 -10.79
N ASP A 83 -9.86 -2.72 -10.15
CA ASP A 83 -11.27 -2.93 -10.48
C ASP A 83 -12.08 -1.63 -10.30
N ASP A 84 -11.80 -0.84 -9.25
CA ASP A 84 -12.43 0.47 -9.06
C ASP A 84 -12.03 1.47 -10.17
N PHE A 85 -10.75 1.51 -10.55
CA PHE A 85 -10.29 2.32 -11.69
C PHE A 85 -10.88 1.86 -13.02
N ILE A 86 -11.05 0.55 -13.24
CA ILE A 86 -11.69 0.01 -14.45
C ILE A 86 -13.17 0.43 -14.49
N ALA A 87 -13.87 0.33 -13.35
CA ALA A 87 -15.29 0.66 -13.26
C ALA A 87 -15.56 2.17 -13.39
N ASN A 88 -14.61 3.02 -12.98
CA ASN A 88 -14.77 4.47 -12.90
C ASN A 88 -13.76 5.23 -13.79
N PHE A 89 -13.18 4.58 -14.80
CA PHE A 89 -12.05 5.09 -15.57
C PHE A 89 -12.28 6.51 -16.11
N ASP A 90 -13.39 6.71 -16.81
CA ASP A 90 -13.72 7.99 -17.42
C ASP A 90 -13.91 9.08 -16.35
N LYS A 91 -14.59 8.76 -15.25
CA LYS A 91 -14.84 9.70 -14.15
C LYS A 91 -13.55 10.14 -13.45
N TYR A 92 -12.59 9.25 -13.26
CA TYR A 92 -11.34 9.56 -12.56
C TYR A 92 -10.31 10.25 -13.45
N LEU A 93 -10.38 10.04 -14.77
CA LEU A 93 -9.44 10.62 -15.73
C LEU A 93 -10.05 11.72 -16.60
N GLU A 94 -11.29 12.12 -16.35
CA GLU A 94 -11.89 13.31 -16.94
C GLU A 94 -11.01 14.53 -16.62
N PRO A 95 -10.53 15.27 -17.63
CA PRO A 95 -9.78 16.49 -17.37
C PRO A 95 -10.69 17.48 -16.65
N ILE A 96 -10.22 18.01 -15.52
CA ILE A 96 -10.91 19.10 -14.81
C ILE A 96 -11.19 20.21 -15.83
N PRO A 97 -12.47 20.62 -16.03
CA PRO A 97 -12.77 21.73 -16.92
C PRO A 97 -11.97 22.95 -16.44
N GLN A 98 -11.04 23.43 -17.27
CA GLN A 98 -10.33 24.67 -16.99
C GLN A 98 -11.38 25.76 -16.87
N GLN A 99 -11.55 26.29 -15.66
CA GLN A 99 -12.34 27.49 -15.44
C GLN A 99 -11.59 28.65 -16.08
N SER A 100 -12.04 29.03 -17.28
CA SER A 100 -11.66 30.26 -17.97
C SER A 100 -12.13 31.51 -17.24
#